data_AF-A0A7C6ASG9-F1
#
_entry.id   AF-A0A7C6ASG9-F1
#
_cell.length_a   1.000
_cell.length_b   1.000
_cell.length_c   1.000
_cell.angle_alpha   90.00
_cell.angle_beta   90.00
_cell.angle_gamma   90.00
#
_symmetry.space_group_name_H-M   'P 1'
#
loop_
_entity.id
_entity.type
_entity.pdbx_description
1 polymer ?
#
loop_
_entity_poly.entity_id
_entity_poly.type
_entity_poly.pdbx_seq_one_letter_code
_entity_poly.pdbx_strand_id
1 'polypeptide(L)'
;MKKAGAKCLRVALEVAKWGVVLWLVWPITRALRERVSFTRLAAGILLLILFAGKALYDSILEAQHSPPGQKKTPDWVTLAGAILVIALVVALTTLFVALYLVRSLESTSPAE
;
A
#
# COMPACT_ATOMS: atom_id res chain seq x y z
N MET A 1 -22.27 -5.98 -26.37
CA MET A 1 -22.41 -4.96 -25.29
C MET A 1 -22.10 -5.47 -23.87
N LYS A 2 -22.17 -6.78 -23.54
CA LYS A 2 -21.88 -7.30 -22.18
C LYS A 2 -20.44 -7.11 -21.65
N LYS A 3 -19.44 -6.89 -22.52
CA LYS A 3 -18.01 -6.78 -22.11
C LYS A 3 -17.63 -5.43 -21.49
N ALA A 4 -18.38 -4.35 -21.77
CA ALA A 4 -18.07 -3.02 -21.26
C ALA A 4 -18.41 -2.85 -19.77
N GLY A 5 -19.51 -3.44 -19.31
CA GLY A 5 -19.92 -3.41 -17.90
C GLY A 5 -18.92 -4.12 -16.97
N ALA A 6 -18.35 -5.24 -17.42
CA ALA A 6 -17.35 -5.98 -16.65
C ALA A 6 -16.04 -5.19 -16.43
N LYS A 7 -15.61 -4.39 -17.42
CA LYS A 7 -14.44 -3.52 -17.28
C LYS A 7 -14.68 -2.39 -16.27
N CYS A 8 -15.81 -1.68 -16.37
CA CYS A 8 -16.13 -0.61 -15.42
C CYS A 8 -16.24 -1.15 -13.98
N LEU A 9 -16.88 -2.30 -13.79
CA LEU A 9 -16.99 -2.92 -12.46
C LEU A 9 -15.62 -3.27 -11.88
N ARG A 10 -14.71 -3.80 -12.70
CA ARG A 10 -13.35 -4.14 -12.27
C ARG A 10 -12.56 -2.91 -11.84
N VAL A 11 -12.62 -1.83 -12.63
CA VAL A 11 -11.97 -0.56 -12.30
C VAL A 11 -12.57 0.04 -11.02
N ALA A 12 -13.90 0.04 -10.88
CA ALA A 12 -14.57 0.52 -9.67
C ALA A 12 -14.15 -0.27 -8.43
N LEU A 13 -14.01 -1.60 -8.54
CA LEU A 13 -13.51 -2.46 -7.45
C LEU A 13 -12.05 -2.17 -7.10
N GLU A 14 -11.19 -1.93 -8.09
CA GLU A 14 -9.80 -1.54 -7.84
C GLU A 14 -9.70 -0.18 -7.15
N VAL A 15 -10.46 0.80 -7.60
CA VAL A 15 -10.52 2.13 -6.97
C VAL A 15 -11.07 2.03 -5.55
N ALA A 16 -12.13 1.25 -5.33
CA ALA A 16 -12.68 1.02 -4.00
C ALA A 16 -11.65 0.34 -3.07
N LYS A 17 -10.90 -0.62 -3.59
CA LYS A 17 -9.84 -1.32 -2.83
C LYS A 17 -8.77 -0.35 -2.33
N TRP A 18 -8.26 0.52 -3.21
CA TRP A 18 -7.29 1.53 -2.82
C TRP A 18 -7.90 2.63 -1.95
N GLY A 19 -9.18 2.96 -2.15
CA GLY A 19 -9.94 3.86 -1.29
C GLY A 19 -10.01 3.38 0.16
N VAL A 20 -10.25 2.07 0.37
CA VAL A 20 -10.25 1.46 1.72
C VAL A 20 -8.87 1.56 2.37
N VAL A 21 -7.80 1.29 1.61
CA VAL A 21 -6.42 1.44 2.13
C VAL A 21 -6.13 2.88 2.52
N LEU A 22 -6.45 3.84 1.65
CA LEU A 22 -6.29 5.27 1.94
C LEU A 22 -7.10 5.68 3.17
N TRP A 23 -8.33 5.19 3.33
CA TRP A 23 -9.16 5.47 4.49
C TRP A 23 -8.62 4.87 5.79
N LEU A 24 -7.96 3.71 5.73
CA LEU A 24 -7.32 3.08 6.88
C LEU A 24 -6.03 3.80 7.29
N VAL A 25 -5.27 4.32 6.32
CA VAL A 25 -4.01 5.03 6.54
C VAL A 25 -4.22 6.52 6.81
N TRP A 26 -5.32 7.12 6.38
CA TRP A 26 -5.69 8.52 6.62
C TRP A 26 -5.44 9.04 8.05
N PRO A 27 -5.79 8.31 9.13
CA PRO A 27 -5.55 8.77 10.49
C PRO A 27 -4.07 8.95 10.85
N ILE A 28 -3.09 8.44 10.08
CA ILE A 28 -1.66 8.77 10.29
C ILE A 28 -1.42 10.28 10.26
N THR A 29 -2.13 11.01 9.40
CA THR A 29 -1.99 12.48 9.30
C THR A 29 -2.40 13.21 10.58
N ARG A 30 -3.21 12.56 11.42
CA ARG A 30 -3.68 13.06 12.72
C ARG A 30 -3.07 12.31 13.91
N ALA A 31 -2.14 11.39 13.67
CA ALA A 31 -1.53 10.56 14.72
C ALA A 31 -0.76 11.36 15.77
N LEU A 32 -0.33 12.57 15.43
CA LEU A 32 0.32 13.51 16.34
C LEU A 32 -0.65 14.25 17.27
N ARG A 33 -1.96 14.26 16.99
CA ARG A 33 -2.97 15.02 17.77
C ARG A 33 -4.01 14.15 18.48
N GLU A 34 -4.34 12.97 17.97
CA GLU A 34 -5.40 12.12 18.53
C GLU A 34 -4.89 10.71 18.88
N ARG A 35 -5.57 10.03 19.81
CA ARG A 35 -5.36 8.60 20.08
C ARG A 35 -5.82 7.79 18.85
N VAL A 36 -4.92 7.60 17.89
CA VAL A 36 -5.18 6.75 16.73
C VAL A 36 -5.27 5.30 17.19
N SER A 37 -6.31 4.60 16.71
CA SER A 37 -6.45 3.16 16.92
C SER A 37 -5.31 2.44 16.19
N PHE A 38 -4.34 1.92 16.95
CA PHE A 38 -3.22 1.15 16.43
C PHE A 38 -3.67 -0.04 15.58
N THR A 39 -4.75 -0.71 15.97
CA THR A 39 -5.32 -1.84 15.24
C THR A 39 -5.79 -1.42 13.84
N ARG A 40 -6.45 -0.27 13.71
CA ARG A 40 -6.88 0.26 12.41
C ARG A 40 -5.70 0.58 11.52
N LEU A 41 -4.65 1.17 12.09
CA LEU A 41 -3.45 1.55 11.35
C LEU A 41 -2.64 0.32 10.90
N ALA A 42 -2.47 -0.65 11.78
CA ALA A 42 -1.83 -1.93 11.47
C ALA A 42 -2.58 -2.68 10.36
N ALA A 43 -3.91 -2.74 10.43
CA ALA A 43 -4.73 -3.35 9.38
C ALA A 43 -4.59 -2.62 8.03
N GLY A 44 -4.52 -1.28 8.05
CA GLY A 44 -4.28 -0.48 6.85
C GLY A 44 -2.94 -0.77 6.18
N ILE A 45 -1.87 -0.82 6.97
CA ILE A 45 -0.52 -1.13 6.49
C ILE A 45 -0.44 -2.58 5.98
N LEU A 46 -1.05 -3.53 6.69
CA LEU A 46 -1.08 -4.93 6.26
C LEU A 46 -1.81 -5.07 4.91
N LEU A 47 -2.97 -4.44 4.74
CA LEU A 47 -3.70 -4.42 3.48
C LEU A 47 -2.92 -3.73 2.37
N LEU A 48 -2.23 -2.62 2.68
CA LEU A 48 -1.34 -1.95 1.75
C LEU A 48 -0.24 -2.91 1.27
N ILE A 49 0.46 -3.60 2.17
CA ILE A 49 1.52 -4.56 1.85
C ILE A 49 0.98 -5.68 0.94
N LEU A 50 -0.15 -6.28 1.31
CA LEU A 50 -0.75 -7.37 0.54
C LEU A 50 -1.18 -6.92 -0.87
N PHE A 51 -1.77 -5.73 -0.98
CA PHE A 51 -2.26 -5.22 -2.26
C PHE A 51 -1.13 -4.69 -3.15
N ALA A 52 -0.16 -4.00 -2.57
CA ALA A 52 1.06 -3.57 -3.23
C ALA A 52 1.87 -4.76 -3.74
N GLY A 53 2.09 -5.76 -2.87
CA GLY A 53 2.81 -6.99 -3.21
C GLY A 53 2.11 -7.77 -4.32
N LYS A 54 0.78 -7.90 -4.27
CA LYS A 54 0.02 -8.52 -5.36
C LYS A 54 0.13 -7.73 -6.67
N ALA A 55 -0.05 -6.41 -6.64
CA ALA A 55 0.03 -5.58 -7.84
C ALA A 55 1.44 -5.65 -8.47
N LEU A 56 2.48 -5.68 -7.64
CA LEU A 56 3.85 -5.88 -8.07
C LEU A 56 4.07 -7.28 -8.67
N TYR A 57 3.56 -8.32 -8.02
CA TYR A 57 3.62 -9.69 -8.52
C TYR A 57 2.94 -9.82 -9.88
N ASP A 58 1.71 -9.32 -10.02
CA ASP A 58 0.95 -9.32 -11.28
C ASP A 58 1.75 -8.58 -12.39
N SER A 59 2.34 -7.43 -12.07
CA SER A 59 3.17 -6.65 -13.01
C SER A 59 4.43 -7.41 -13.46
N ILE A 60 5.11 -8.10 -12.55
CA ILE A 60 6.29 -8.91 -12.85
C ILE A 60 5.91 -10.14 -13.69
N LEU A 61 4.81 -10.81 -13.34
CA LEU A 61 4.35 -12.01 -14.05
C LEU A 61 3.94 -11.69 -15.49
N GLU A 62 3.26 -10.56 -15.68
CA GLU A 62 2.84 -10.06 -17.00
C GLU A 62 4.05 -9.62 -17.83
N ALA A 63 5.09 -9.08 -17.18
CA ALA A 63 6.37 -8.83 -17.82
C ALA A 63 7.06 -10.13 -18.29
N GLN A 64 6.91 -11.24 -17.57
CA GLN A 64 7.49 -12.55 -17.94
C GLN A 64 6.70 -13.29 -19.04
N HIS A 65 5.37 -13.15 -19.08
CA HIS A 65 4.49 -13.85 -20.03
C HIS A 65 4.32 -13.15 -21.39
N SER A 66 5.05 -12.09 -21.66
CA SER A 66 4.90 -11.37 -22.93
C SER A 66 5.43 -12.21 -24.11
N PRO A 67 4.71 -12.23 -25.26
CA PRO A 67 5.05 -13.10 -26.38
C PRO A 67 6.48 -12.89 -26.89
N PRO A 68 7.20 -13.97 -27.26
CA PRO A 68 8.53 -13.87 -27.83
C PRO A 68 8.42 -13.18 -29.21
N GLY A 69 8.76 -11.89 -29.27
CA GLY A 69 8.71 -11.12 -30.52
C GLY A 69 8.57 -9.61 -30.36
N GLN A 70 8.05 -9.11 -29.23
CA GLN A 70 8.14 -7.68 -28.94
C GLN A 70 9.52 -7.36 -28.37
N LYS A 71 10.31 -6.58 -29.12
CA LYS A 71 11.52 -5.92 -28.61
C LYS A 71 11.11 -5.00 -27.45
N LYS A 72 11.08 -5.55 -26.23
CA LYS A 72 10.84 -4.81 -25.00
C LYS A 72 12.06 -3.92 -24.77
N THR A 73 11.92 -2.63 -25.06
CA THR A 73 12.72 -1.63 -24.36
C THR A 73 12.61 -1.89 -22.85
N PRO A 74 13.68 -1.69 -22.07
CA PRO A 74 13.60 -1.80 -20.61
C PRO A 74 12.48 -0.88 -20.14
N ASP A 75 11.46 -1.48 -19.53
CA ASP A 75 10.28 -0.76 -19.06
C ASP A 75 10.60 -0.05 -17.75
N TRP A 76 11.36 1.05 -17.87
CA TRP A 76 11.79 1.90 -16.77
C TRP A 76 10.61 2.41 -15.94
N VAL A 77 9.43 2.54 -16.54
CA VAL A 77 8.22 2.99 -15.84
C VAL A 77 7.73 1.92 -14.86
N THR A 78 7.69 0.66 -15.29
CA THR A 78 7.33 -0.46 -14.41
C THR A 78 8.36 -0.65 -13.29
N LEU A 79 9.65 -0.51 -13.60
CA LEU A 79 10.73 -0.56 -12.60
C LEU A 79 10.60 0.58 -11.58
N ALA A 80 10.44 1.82 -12.05
CA ALA A 80 10.29 2.99 -11.17
C ALA A 80 9.01 2.90 -10.33
N GLY A 81 7.90 2.41 -10.90
CA GLY A 81 6.66 2.16 -10.18
C GLY A 81 6.82 1.12 -9.06
N ALA A 82 7.52 0.02 -9.34
CA ALA A 82 7.84 -1.00 -8.34
C ALA A 82 8.67 -0.43 -7.18
N ILE A 83 9.73 0.32 -7.50
CA ILE A 83 10.60 0.96 -6.49
C ILE A 83 9.80 1.94 -5.63
N LEU A 84 8.95 2.77 -6.25
CA LEU A 84 8.11 3.74 -5.54
C LEU A 84 7.15 3.05 -4.56
N VAL A 85 6.51 1.96 -4.99
CA VAL A 85 5.59 1.18 -4.16
C VAL A 85 6.32 0.54 -2.97
N ILE A 86 7.50 -0.05 -3.21
CA ILE A 86 8.33 -0.63 -2.14
C ILE A 86 8.77 0.46 -1.15
N ALA A 87 9.26 1.60 -1.65
CA ALA A 87 9.68 2.72 -0.81
C ALA A 87 8.53 3.24 0.07
N LEU A 88 7.32 3.35 -0.49
CA LEU A 88 6.13 3.75 0.25
C LEU A 88 5.78 2.75 1.37
N VAL A 89 5.82 1.46 1.07
CA VAL A 89 5.57 0.39 2.06
C VAL A 89 6.59 0.45 3.19
N VAL A 90 7.88 0.59 2.87
CA VAL A 90 8.95 0.70 3.86
C VAL A 90 8.75 1.94 4.73
N ALA A 91 8.51 3.11 4.13
CA ALA A 91 8.31 4.36 4.85
C ALA A 91 7.13 4.28 5.84
N LEU A 92 5.99 3.73 5.41
CA LEU A 92 4.81 3.57 6.27
C LEU A 92 5.02 2.56 7.40
N THR A 93 5.74 1.46 7.12
CA THR A 93 6.06 0.46 8.13
C THR A 93 7.01 1.03 9.18
N THR A 94 8.06 1.73 8.76
CA THR A 94 9.00 2.40 9.68
C THR A 94 8.30 3.46 10.52
N LEU A 95 7.43 4.28 9.92
CA LEU A 95 6.64 5.27 10.65
C LEU A 95 5.73 4.63 11.70
N PHE A 96 5.09 3.52 11.36
CA PHE A 96 4.24 2.78 12.29
C PHE A 96 5.03 2.24 13.48
N VAL A 97 6.20 1.64 13.24
CA VAL A 97 7.09 1.14 14.30
C VAL A 97 7.55 2.29 15.20
N ALA A 98 7.94 3.43 14.62
CA ALA A 98 8.34 4.60 15.39
C ALA A 98 7.21 5.12 16.30
N LEU A 99 5.99 5.26 15.76
CA LEU A 99 4.82 5.68 16.55
C LEU A 99 4.48 4.69 17.66
N TYR A 100 4.60 3.39 17.38
CA TYR A 100 4.38 2.34 18.37
C TYR A 100 5.41 2.42 19.52
N LEU A 101 6.69 2.60 19.19
CA LEU A 101 7.76 2.73 20.18
C LEU A 101 7.56 3.96 21.07
N VAL A 102 7.28 5.13 20.48
CA VAL A 102 7.04 6.37 21.25
C VAL A 102 5.90 6.18 22.25
N ARG A 103 4.77 5.63 21.79
CA ARG A 103 3.62 5.34 22.66
C ARG A 103 3.91 4.31 23.76
N SER A 104 4.72 3.31 23.45
CA SER A 104 5.12 2.29 24.43
C SER A 104 6.01 2.90 25.51
N LEU A 105 6.98 3.73 25.12
CA LEU A 105 7.88 4.43 26.05
C LEU A 105 7.11 5.42 26.95
N GLU A 106 6.19 6.21 26.38
CA GLU A 106 5.29 7.08 27.16
C GLU A 106 4.49 6.30 28.21
N SER A 107 4.02 5.09 27.88
CA SER A 107 3.26 4.27 28.83
C SER A 107 4.12 3.68 29.97
N THR A 108 5.44 3.64 29.79
CA THR A 108 6.38 3.03 30.76
C THR A 108 7.15 4.07 31.57
N SER A 109 7.09 5.36 31.21
CA SER A 109 7.68 6.44 32.01
C SER A 109 6.71 6.81 33.13
N PRO A 110 6.92 6.39 34.39
CA PRO A 110 6.19 6.99 35.50
C PRO A 110 6.47 8.50 35.46
N ALA A 111 5.41 9.30 35.58
CA ALA A 111 5.55 10.72 35.81
C ALA A 111 6.29 10.90 37.14
N GLU A 112 7.54 11.35 37.07
CA GLU A 112 8.19 12.00 38.22
C GLU A 112 7.67 13.43 38.36
#